data_AF-A0A2H3KNU5-F1
#
_entry.id   AF-A0A2H3KNU5-F1
#
_cell.length_a   1.000
_cell.length_b   1.000
_cell.length_c   1.000
_cell.angle_alpha   90.00
_cell.angle_beta   90.00
_cell.angle_gamma   90.00
#
_symmetry.space_group_name_H-M   'P 1'
#
loop_
_entity.id
_entity.type
_entity.pdbx_description
1 polymer ?
#
loop_
_entity_poly.entity_id
_entity_poly.type
_entity_poly.pdbx_seq_one_letter_code
_entity_poly.pdbx_strand_id
1 'polypeptide(L)'
;MPYWLILIGILLITGCTAPPPSITARLDAVEAINRGSDSGFARVLEPRPFVFPQDHGPHPEYAIEWWYYTGNLDAGERHFGYQLTFFRSALTPEPPERASPWGTSAIYMAHLALSDVANGRFYAFERFSRDAVGLAGASGEPFRVFLEDWSAEGSGPEGMTMRLRAAEADVALDLTLVSRKAPALQGDQGLSQKGSTLGNASFYYSLTRMETNGTVRIGDAQYAVTGFSWMDHEWGTSALEDGAVGWDWFSIQLDDGREIMYAQVRTADAISYRLGSLVEADGTIRILDQAPVTLEVLDTWRSPRSGAVYPSGWRMTLPELDLELTIQPVLRDQELPVTIIYWEGAVDVRGSQGGQPLSGRGYVELTGYAGDDCRSVDCRW
;
A
#
# COMPACT_ATOMS: atom_id res chain seq x y z
N MET A 1 -22.64 70.52 -40.66
CA MET A 1 -23.34 69.25 -40.40
C MET A 1 -22.30 68.13 -40.37
N PRO A 2 -21.83 67.68 -39.20
CA PRO A 2 -20.88 66.58 -39.13
C PRO A 2 -21.59 65.24 -38.89
N TYR A 3 -21.10 64.23 -39.61
CA TYR A 3 -21.55 62.85 -39.61
C TYR A 3 -21.27 62.17 -38.25
N TRP A 4 -22.28 61.51 -37.69
CA TRP A 4 -22.14 60.65 -36.52
C TRP A 4 -21.60 59.28 -36.94
N LEU A 5 -20.43 58.91 -36.41
CA LEU A 5 -19.85 57.57 -36.45
C LEU A 5 -20.51 56.71 -35.37
N ILE A 6 -21.21 55.65 -35.78
CA ILE A 6 -21.73 54.61 -34.89
C ILE A 6 -20.63 53.57 -34.70
N LEU A 7 -20.07 53.49 -33.48
CA LEU A 7 -19.19 52.42 -33.02
C LEU A 7 -20.06 51.22 -32.61
N ILE A 8 -19.93 50.10 -33.34
CA ILE A 8 -20.50 48.80 -32.94
C ILE A 8 -19.46 48.12 -32.05
N GLY A 9 -19.74 48.04 -30.76
CA GLY A 9 -18.95 47.26 -29.80
C GLY A 9 -19.27 45.77 -29.93
N ILE A 10 -18.28 44.98 -30.32
CA ILE A 10 -18.33 43.51 -30.32
C ILE A 10 -18.05 43.06 -28.88
N LEU A 11 -19.09 42.61 -28.16
CA LEU A 11 -18.94 41.88 -26.90
C LEU A 11 -18.39 40.48 -27.20
N LEU A 12 -17.13 40.23 -26.85
CA LEU A 12 -16.56 38.89 -26.78
C LEU A 12 -17.08 38.22 -25.49
N ILE A 13 -18.09 37.36 -25.63
CA ILE A 13 -18.55 36.49 -24.54
C ILE A 13 -17.55 35.33 -24.46
N THR A 14 -16.55 35.45 -23.58
CA THR A 14 -15.72 34.31 -23.17
C THR A 14 -16.55 33.42 -22.24
N GLY A 15 -17.17 32.38 -22.81
CA GLY A 15 -17.79 31.31 -22.02
C GLY A 15 -16.71 30.50 -21.31
N CYS A 16 -16.46 30.80 -20.03
CA CYS A 16 -15.76 29.89 -19.14
C CYS A 16 -16.66 28.67 -18.88
N THR A 17 -16.67 27.70 -19.79
CA THR A 17 -17.23 26.38 -19.49
C THR A 17 -16.25 25.67 -18.57
N ALA A 18 -16.57 25.60 -17.28
CA ALA A 18 -15.89 24.69 -16.37
C ALA A 18 -15.96 23.26 -16.97
N PRO A 19 -14.87 22.48 -16.97
CA PRO A 19 -14.92 21.10 -17.42
C PRO A 19 -16.03 20.36 -16.64
N PRO A 20 -16.78 19.46 -17.31
CA PRO A 20 -17.81 18.70 -16.63
C PRO A 20 -17.18 17.94 -15.45
N PRO A 21 -17.88 17.83 -14.30
CA PRO A 21 -17.37 17.09 -13.16
C PRO A 21 -17.07 15.65 -13.60
N SER A 22 -15.84 15.20 -13.39
CA SER A 22 -15.51 13.78 -13.56
C SER A 22 -16.25 12.98 -12.50
N ILE A 23 -17.15 12.11 -12.93
CA ILE A 23 -17.77 11.12 -12.05
C ILE A 23 -16.71 10.05 -11.81
N THR A 24 -16.02 10.12 -10.67
CA THR A 24 -15.14 9.05 -10.19
C THR A 24 -15.96 8.19 -9.24
N ALA A 25 -16.14 6.91 -9.55
CA ALA A 25 -16.69 5.96 -8.59
C ALA A 25 -15.74 5.88 -7.40
N ARG A 26 -16.27 5.97 -6.18
CA ARG A 26 -15.49 5.80 -4.95
C ARG A 26 -15.93 4.51 -4.27
N LEU A 27 -14.97 3.75 -3.77
CA LEU A 27 -15.20 2.58 -2.94
C LEU A 27 -14.53 2.79 -1.58
N ASP A 28 -15.19 2.33 -0.52
CA ASP A 28 -14.61 2.34 0.82
C ASP A 28 -13.60 1.18 0.98
N ALA A 29 -12.48 1.44 1.67
CA ALA A 29 -11.40 0.47 1.81
C ALA A 29 -11.81 -0.75 2.65
N VAL A 30 -12.61 -0.54 3.70
CA VAL A 30 -13.13 -1.62 4.56
C VAL A 30 -14.15 -2.43 3.77
N GLU A 31 -15.05 -1.78 3.03
CA GLU A 31 -15.99 -2.48 2.16
C GLU A 31 -15.26 -3.34 1.11
N ALA A 32 -14.21 -2.81 0.49
CA ALA A 32 -13.44 -3.52 -0.53
C ALA A 32 -12.80 -4.81 0.01
N ILE A 33 -12.26 -4.78 1.23
CA ILE A 33 -11.61 -5.93 1.88
C ILE A 33 -12.63 -6.92 2.46
N ASN A 34 -13.80 -6.45 2.91
CA ASN A 34 -14.84 -7.31 3.47
C ASN A 34 -15.68 -8.02 2.40
N ARG A 35 -15.45 -7.77 1.12
CA ARG A 35 -16.14 -8.47 0.03
C ARG A 35 -15.80 -9.94 0.03
N GLY A 36 -16.82 -10.77 0.21
CA GLY A 36 -16.73 -12.23 0.06
C GLY A 36 -16.72 -13.03 1.37
N SER A 37 -16.78 -12.37 2.53
CA SER A 37 -16.82 -13.00 3.87
C SER A 37 -17.87 -14.11 4.01
N ASP A 38 -19.02 -14.00 3.32
CA ASP A 38 -20.14 -14.94 3.39
C ASP A 38 -20.34 -15.81 2.14
N SER A 39 -19.37 -15.85 1.22
CA SER A 39 -19.59 -16.35 -0.16
C SER A 39 -19.00 -17.73 -0.48
N GLY A 40 -18.62 -18.51 0.53
CA GLY A 40 -18.15 -19.90 0.35
C GLY A 40 -16.66 -20.06 0.03
N PHE A 41 -15.87 -18.99 0.06
CA PHE A 41 -14.40 -19.06 0.02
C PHE A 41 -13.82 -19.67 1.30
N ALA A 42 -12.58 -20.15 1.21
CA ALA A 42 -11.85 -20.67 2.37
C ALA A 42 -11.62 -19.56 3.41
N ARG A 43 -11.63 -19.92 4.70
CA ARG A 43 -11.32 -19.01 5.81
C ARG A 43 -9.99 -19.39 6.44
N VAL A 44 -9.27 -18.39 6.93
CA VAL A 44 -8.00 -18.58 7.65
C VAL A 44 -8.33 -18.87 9.11
N LEU A 45 -8.29 -20.15 9.52
CA LEU A 45 -8.73 -20.59 10.85
C LEU A 45 -7.61 -21.12 11.72
N GLU A 46 -6.56 -21.67 11.13
CA GLU A 46 -5.41 -22.24 11.81
C GLU A 46 -4.12 -21.97 11.02
N PRO A 47 -2.95 -21.88 11.68
CA PRO A 47 -1.67 -21.71 11.00
C PRO A 47 -1.38 -22.86 10.02
N ARG A 48 -0.66 -22.53 8.94
CA ARG A 48 -0.15 -23.52 7.97
C ARG A 48 1.33 -23.31 7.71
N PRO A 49 2.09 -24.34 7.30
CA PRO A 49 3.43 -24.14 6.77
C PRO A 49 3.40 -23.29 5.50
N PHE A 50 4.36 -22.36 5.40
CA PHE A 50 4.63 -21.62 4.16
C PHE A 50 5.71 -22.35 3.35
N VAL A 51 5.54 -22.42 2.05
CA VAL A 51 6.40 -23.14 1.10
C VAL A 51 6.79 -22.20 -0.03
N PHE A 52 8.08 -21.89 -0.13
CA PHE A 52 8.62 -21.00 -1.16
C PHE A 52 9.33 -21.81 -2.24
N PRO A 53 9.18 -21.45 -3.53
CA PRO A 53 8.57 -20.22 -4.06
C PRO A 53 7.04 -20.25 -4.25
N GLN A 54 6.36 -21.35 -3.94
CA GLN A 54 4.95 -21.55 -4.27
C GLN A 54 4.04 -20.48 -3.67
N ASP A 55 4.26 -20.13 -2.40
CA ASP A 55 3.51 -19.11 -1.66
C ASP A 55 3.90 -17.66 -2.01
N HIS A 56 4.72 -17.45 -3.04
CA HIS A 56 4.73 -16.16 -3.73
C HIS A 56 3.56 -16.05 -4.73
N GLY A 57 3.05 -17.17 -5.25
CA GLY A 57 1.97 -17.23 -6.22
C GLY A 57 0.58 -16.99 -5.63
N PRO A 58 -0.48 -17.07 -6.46
CA PRO A 58 -1.85 -16.80 -6.02
C PRO A 58 -2.47 -17.94 -5.22
N HIS A 59 -3.41 -17.59 -4.34
CA HIS A 59 -4.19 -18.50 -3.51
C HIS A 59 -5.69 -18.42 -3.86
N PRO A 60 -6.13 -19.10 -4.93
CA PRO A 60 -7.45 -18.89 -5.53
C PRO A 60 -8.64 -19.27 -4.64
N GLU A 61 -8.42 -20.11 -3.64
CA GLU A 61 -9.40 -20.54 -2.64
C GLU A 61 -9.84 -19.41 -1.69
N TYR A 62 -9.10 -18.30 -1.66
CA TYR A 62 -9.39 -17.11 -0.87
C TYR A 62 -9.98 -15.97 -1.71
N ALA A 63 -10.82 -15.16 -1.08
CA ALA A 63 -11.54 -14.09 -1.76
C ALA A 63 -10.66 -12.90 -2.14
N ILE A 64 -9.67 -12.57 -1.31
CA ILE A 64 -8.80 -11.42 -1.50
C ILE A 64 -7.33 -11.81 -1.33
N GLU A 65 -6.49 -11.11 -2.06
CA GLU A 65 -5.05 -11.32 -2.05
C GLU A 65 -4.33 -10.09 -2.57
N TRP A 66 -3.18 -9.74 -1.98
CA TRP A 66 -2.37 -8.63 -2.47
C TRP A 66 -0.88 -8.89 -2.41
N TRP A 67 -0.18 -8.25 -3.35
CA TRP A 67 1.28 -8.15 -3.40
C TRP A 67 1.62 -6.65 -3.36
N TYR A 68 2.10 -6.19 -2.21
CA TYR A 68 2.29 -4.79 -1.91
C TYR A 68 3.77 -4.48 -1.76
N TYR A 69 4.32 -3.72 -2.71
CA TYR A 69 5.73 -3.32 -2.69
C TYR A 69 5.83 -1.85 -2.34
N THR A 70 6.63 -1.53 -1.34
CA THR A 70 7.03 -0.15 -1.03
C THR A 70 8.54 -0.04 -1.03
N GLY A 71 9.06 1.16 -1.23
CA GLY A 71 10.50 1.34 -1.12
C GLY A 71 10.98 2.77 -1.10
N ASN A 72 12.20 2.91 -0.62
CA ASN A 72 12.93 4.16 -0.48
C ASN A 72 14.22 4.06 -1.29
N LEU A 73 14.35 4.92 -2.29
CA LEU A 73 15.40 4.89 -3.32
C LEU A 73 16.18 6.20 -3.34
N ASP A 74 17.47 6.12 -3.61
CA ASP A 74 18.35 7.28 -3.77
C ASP A 74 19.01 7.26 -5.16
N ALA A 75 19.15 8.45 -5.75
CA ALA A 75 19.92 8.72 -6.96
C ALA A 75 20.83 9.94 -6.70
N GLY A 76 22.02 9.69 -6.14
CA GLY A 76 22.88 10.76 -5.64
C GLY A 76 22.22 11.46 -4.44
N GLU A 77 22.00 12.77 -4.53
CA GLU A 77 21.31 13.54 -3.49
C GLU A 77 19.77 13.51 -3.63
N ARG A 78 19.24 12.91 -4.71
CA ARG A 78 17.78 12.79 -4.90
C ARG A 78 17.25 11.57 -4.17
N HIS A 79 16.12 11.74 -3.51
CA HIS A 79 15.40 10.68 -2.82
C HIS A 79 14.02 10.48 -3.46
N PHE A 80 13.62 9.22 -3.61
CA PHE A 80 12.32 8.79 -4.10
C PHE A 80 11.69 7.79 -3.13
N GLY A 81 10.40 7.98 -2.83
CA GLY A 81 9.53 6.92 -2.33
C GLY A 81 8.76 6.30 -3.48
N TYR A 82 8.48 5.00 -3.45
CA TYR A 82 7.54 4.40 -4.41
C TYR A 82 6.66 3.35 -3.75
N GLN A 83 5.51 3.11 -4.36
CA GLN A 83 4.76 1.88 -4.17
C GLN A 83 4.34 1.28 -5.51
N LEU A 84 4.29 -0.05 -5.57
CA LEU A 84 3.61 -0.80 -6.62
C LEU A 84 2.80 -1.93 -5.96
N THR A 85 1.48 -1.87 -6.06
CA THR A 85 0.59 -2.85 -5.45
C THR A 85 -0.27 -3.56 -6.49
N PHE A 86 -0.46 -4.87 -6.31
CA PHE A 86 -1.43 -5.66 -7.05
C PHE A 86 -2.42 -6.28 -6.07
N PHE A 87 -3.70 -6.14 -6.33
CA PHE A 87 -4.80 -6.73 -5.56
C PHE A 87 -5.60 -7.65 -6.47
N ARG A 88 -5.94 -8.83 -5.96
CA ARG A 88 -6.88 -9.76 -6.57
C ARG A 88 -8.13 -9.80 -5.69
N SER A 89 -9.29 -9.63 -6.32
CA SER A 89 -10.60 -9.88 -5.71
C SER A 89 -11.31 -10.96 -6.52
N ALA A 90 -11.52 -12.11 -5.90
CA ALA A 90 -12.24 -13.23 -6.48
C ALA A 90 -13.75 -12.93 -6.52
N LEU A 91 -14.38 -13.28 -7.64
CA LEU A 91 -15.82 -13.07 -7.86
C LEU A 91 -16.65 -14.28 -7.46
N THR A 92 -16.04 -15.48 -7.45
CA THR A 92 -16.72 -16.73 -7.11
C THR A 92 -15.70 -17.78 -6.64
N PRO A 93 -16.02 -18.59 -5.61
CA PRO A 93 -15.14 -19.67 -5.17
C PRO A 93 -15.10 -20.84 -6.16
N GLU A 94 -16.15 -21.01 -6.97
CA GLU A 94 -16.27 -22.07 -7.97
C GLU A 94 -16.52 -21.46 -9.35
N PRO A 95 -15.46 -21.18 -10.11
CA PRO A 95 -15.56 -20.67 -11.48
C PRO A 95 -16.48 -21.55 -12.34
N PRO A 96 -17.60 -21.04 -12.88
CA PRO A 96 -18.40 -21.82 -13.81
C PRO A 96 -17.62 -22.04 -15.11
N GLU A 97 -17.89 -23.14 -15.81
CA GLU A 97 -17.40 -23.31 -17.17
C GLU A 97 -17.99 -22.22 -18.08
N ARG A 98 -17.15 -21.52 -18.84
CA ARG A 98 -17.58 -20.41 -19.70
C ARG A 98 -17.13 -20.66 -21.13
N ALA A 99 -18.03 -20.46 -22.08
CA ALA A 99 -17.73 -20.53 -23.50
C ALA A 99 -16.90 -19.34 -24.01
N SER A 100 -16.97 -18.19 -23.33
CA SER A 100 -16.28 -16.96 -23.75
C SER A 100 -14.91 -16.85 -23.08
N PRO A 101 -13.83 -16.60 -23.84
CA PRO A 101 -12.50 -16.36 -23.27
C PRO A 101 -12.42 -15.05 -22.46
N TRP A 102 -13.46 -14.21 -22.51
CA TRP A 102 -13.59 -12.97 -21.73
C TRP A 102 -14.25 -13.17 -20.37
N GLY A 103 -14.74 -14.38 -20.08
CA GLY A 103 -15.26 -14.73 -18.76
C GLY A 103 -14.17 -14.60 -17.70
N THR A 104 -14.54 -14.11 -16.51
CA THR A 104 -13.59 -13.79 -15.45
C THR A 104 -14.06 -14.31 -14.11
N SER A 105 -13.14 -14.80 -13.30
CA SER A 105 -13.41 -15.28 -11.94
C SER A 105 -12.73 -14.42 -10.88
N ALA A 106 -11.88 -13.48 -11.29
CA ALA A 106 -11.28 -12.49 -10.42
C ALA A 106 -11.03 -11.17 -11.16
N ILE A 107 -11.20 -10.07 -10.43
CA ILE A 107 -10.75 -8.74 -10.86
C ILE A 107 -9.41 -8.47 -10.21
N TYR A 108 -8.49 -7.95 -11.00
CA TYR A 108 -7.23 -7.41 -10.54
C TYR A 108 -7.29 -5.89 -10.54
N MET A 109 -6.81 -5.29 -9.47
CA MET A 109 -6.56 -3.86 -9.33
C MET A 109 -5.08 -3.67 -9.09
N ALA A 110 -4.47 -2.62 -9.65
CA ALA A 110 -3.10 -2.28 -9.35
C ALA A 110 -2.93 -0.77 -9.18
N HIS A 111 -2.02 -0.40 -8.29
CA HIS A 111 -1.65 0.99 -8.04
C HIS A 111 -0.15 1.18 -8.24
N LEU A 112 0.21 2.32 -8.80
CA LEU A 112 1.60 2.78 -8.92
C LEU A 112 1.67 4.18 -8.32
N ALA A 113 2.58 4.40 -7.38
CA ALA A 113 2.88 5.74 -6.89
C ALA A 113 4.38 6.02 -6.80
N LEU A 114 4.75 7.29 -6.95
CA LEU A 114 6.11 7.79 -6.83
C LEU A 114 6.12 9.14 -6.10
N SER A 115 6.90 9.24 -5.04
CA SER A 115 7.19 10.48 -4.30
C SER A 115 8.54 11.03 -4.76
N ASP A 116 8.54 12.06 -5.62
CA ASP A 116 9.75 12.81 -6.01
C ASP A 116 10.02 13.92 -4.98
N VAL A 117 10.79 13.56 -3.96
CA VAL A 117 10.98 14.39 -2.76
C VAL A 117 11.65 15.71 -3.09
N ALA A 118 12.67 15.69 -3.96
CA ALA A 118 13.40 16.89 -4.37
C ALA A 118 12.50 17.94 -5.06
N ASN A 119 11.47 17.49 -5.77
CA ASN A 119 10.53 18.38 -6.46
C ASN A 119 9.21 18.57 -5.69
N GLY A 120 9.04 17.94 -4.52
CA GLY A 120 7.81 18.03 -3.73
C GLY A 120 6.57 17.49 -4.45
N ARG A 121 6.72 16.47 -5.31
CA ARG A 121 5.64 15.98 -6.18
C ARG A 121 5.33 14.51 -5.94
N PHE A 122 4.04 14.21 -5.84
CA PHE A 122 3.51 12.86 -5.75
C PHE A 122 2.79 12.49 -7.05
N TYR A 123 3.09 11.31 -7.60
CA TYR A 123 2.44 10.72 -8.75
C TYR A 123 1.67 9.48 -8.30
N ALA A 124 0.45 9.29 -8.78
CA ALA A 124 -0.40 8.17 -8.42
C ALA A 124 -1.25 7.73 -9.61
N PHE A 125 -1.32 6.42 -9.83
CA PHE A 125 -2.03 5.80 -10.94
C PHE A 125 -2.75 4.54 -10.49
N GLU A 126 -3.83 4.20 -11.18
CA GLU A 126 -4.65 3.01 -10.91
C GLU A 126 -5.05 2.32 -12.21
N ARG A 127 -5.06 0.99 -12.17
CA ARG A 127 -5.62 0.16 -13.23
C ARG A 127 -6.51 -0.93 -12.65
N PHE A 128 -7.54 -1.29 -13.42
CA PHE A 128 -8.36 -2.47 -13.18
C PHE A 128 -8.37 -3.33 -14.42
N SER A 129 -8.29 -4.64 -14.22
CA SER A 129 -8.50 -5.57 -15.31
C SER A 129 -9.08 -6.87 -14.80
N ARG A 130 -9.60 -7.65 -15.74
CA ARG A 130 -10.08 -9.00 -15.49
C ARG A 130 -8.94 -10.00 -15.70
N ASP A 131 -9.01 -11.12 -15.01
CA ASP A 131 -8.13 -12.28 -15.20
C ASP A 131 -8.41 -13.06 -16.50
N ALA A 132 -8.68 -12.36 -17.61
CA ALA A 132 -9.09 -12.94 -18.88
C ALA A 132 -8.17 -12.49 -20.01
N VAL A 133 -8.05 -13.34 -21.04
CA VAL A 133 -7.27 -13.09 -22.28
C VAL A 133 -5.85 -12.54 -22.06
N GLY A 134 -5.22 -12.87 -20.93
CA GLY A 134 -3.87 -12.44 -20.60
C GLY A 134 -3.74 -10.95 -20.22
N LEU A 135 -4.83 -10.32 -19.75
CA LEU A 135 -4.79 -8.93 -19.28
C LEU A 135 -4.30 -8.79 -17.84
N ALA A 136 -4.58 -9.76 -16.99
CA ALA A 136 -4.07 -9.80 -15.62
C ALA A 136 -4.01 -11.24 -15.12
N GLY A 137 -3.25 -11.47 -14.07
CA GLY A 137 -3.16 -12.77 -13.42
C GLY A 137 -1.94 -12.91 -12.53
N ALA A 138 -1.80 -14.09 -11.94
CA ALA A 138 -0.62 -14.47 -11.18
C ALA A 138 -0.28 -15.96 -11.35
N SER A 139 0.98 -16.32 -11.09
CA SER A 139 1.52 -17.69 -11.06
C SER A 139 2.57 -17.82 -9.96
N GLY A 140 2.81 -19.03 -9.45
CA GLY A 140 3.82 -19.32 -8.41
C GLY A 140 5.13 -19.93 -8.93
N GLU A 141 5.13 -20.60 -10.09
CA GLU A 141 6.31 -21.28 -10.66
C GLU A 141 6.47 -21.00 -12.18
N PRO A 142 7.28 -19.99 -12.57
CA PRO A 142 7.88 -18.97 -11.69
C PRO A 142 6.83 -18.00 -11.12
N PHE A 143 7.19 -17.35 -10.01
CA PHE A 143 6.36 -16.30 -9.45
C PHE A 143 6.18 -15.16 -10.47
N ARG A 144 4.94 -14.79 -10.73
CA ARG A 144 4.59 -13.59 -11.48
C ARG A 144 3.24 -13.09 -11.01
N VAL A 145 3.08 -11.79 -10.83
CA VAL A 145 1.77 -11.11 -10.77
C VAL A 145 1.82 -9.94 -11.73
N PHE A 146 0.75 -9.72 -12.50
CA PHE A 146 0.73 -8.70 -13.53
C PHE A 146 -0.67 -8.16 -13.81
N LEU A 147 -0.70 -6.91 -14.28
CA LEU A 147 -1.84 -6.25 -14.86
C LEU A 147 -1.32 -5.46 -16.07
N GLU A 148 -1.68 -5.94 -17.26
CA GLU A 148 -1.17 -5.50 -18.54
C GLU A 148 0.36 -5.55 -18.59
N ASP A 149 1.03 -4.39 -18.68
CA ASP A 149 2.49 -4.26 -18.69
C ASP A 149 3.09 -3.94 -17.32
N TRP A 150 2.27 -3.80 -16.26
CA TRP A 150 2.77 -3.73 -14.89
C TRP A 150 2.94 -5.13 -14.33
N SER A 151 4.07 -5.41 -13.69
CA SER A 151 4.38 -6.75 -13.19
C SER A 151 5.38 -6.77 -12.04
N ALA A 152 5.25 -7.79 -11.19
CA ALA A 152 6.31 -8.30 -10.34
C ALA A 152 6.64 -9.74 -10.75
N GLU A 153 7.91 -10.06 -10.95
CA GLU A 153 8.38 -11.39 -11.39
C GLU A 153 9.48 -11.90 -10.48
N GLY A 154 9.30 -13.07 -9.89
CA GLY A 154 10.27 -13.73 -9.02
C GLY A 154 11.22 -14.64 -9.79
N SER A 155 12.44 -14.77 -9.28
CA SER A 155 13.49 -15.59 -9.87
C SER A 155 14.40 -16.21 -8.81
N GLY A 156 15.17 -17.21 -9.22
CA GLY A 156 15.99 -18.03 -8.33
C GLY A 156 15.20 -19.17 -7.67
N PRO A 157 15.89 -20.09 -6.96
CA PRO A 157 15.27 -21.30 -6.41
C PRO A 157 14.11 -21.04 -5.45
N GLU A 158 14.20 -19.97 -4.66
CA GLU A 158 13.18 -19.57 -3.67
C GLU A 158 12.38 -18.33 -4.10
N GLY A 159 12.55 -17.81 -5.33
CA GLY A 159 11.81 -16.62 -5.80
C GLY A 159 12.21 -15.29 -5.16
N MET A 160 13.26 -15.27 -4.33
CA MET A 160 13.66 -14.14 -3.49
C MET A 160 14.36 -12.97 -4.22
N THR A 161 14.61 -13.12 -5.53
CA THR A 161 15.00 -12.00 -6.40
C THR A 161 13.82 -11.64 -7.29
N MET A 162 13.27 -10.44 -7.08
CA MET A 162 12.08 -9.97 -7.77
C MET A 162 12.40 -8.80 -8.69
N ARG A 163 11.79 -8.78 -9.88
CA ARG A 163 11.85 -7.66 -10.80
C ARG A 163 10.50 -6.97 -10.88
N LEU A 164 10.47 -5.68 -10.57
CA LEU A 164 9.30 -4.84 -10.71
C LEU A 164 9.39 -4.03 -12.00
N ARG A 165 8.30 -3.99 -12.76
CA ARG A 165 8.13 -3.09 -13.89
C ARG A 165 6.77 -2.46 -13.85
N ALA A 166 6.72 -1.15 -14.04
CA ALA A 166 5.48 -0.42 -14.23
C ALA A 166 5.79 0.88 -14.98
N ALA A 167 4.93 1.25 -15.92
CA ALA A 167 5.04 2.50 -16.64
C ALA A 167 3.65 3.11 -16.83
N GLU A 168 3.50 4.38 -16.48
CA GLU A 168 2.25 5.11 -16.67
C GLU A 168 2.53 6.59 -16.83
N ALA A 169 1.94 7.17 -17.88
CA ALA A 169 2.23 8.53 -18.31
C ALA A 169 3.74 8.83 -18.26
N ASP A 170 4.14 9.81 -17.44
CA ASP A 170 5.51 10.28 -17.33
C ASP A 170 6.38 9.43 -16.39
N VAL A 171 5.80 8.50 -15.63
CA VAL A 171 6.52 7.72 -14.61
C VAL A 171 6.80 6.30 -15.10
N ALA A 172 8.00 5.79 -14.82
CA ALA A 172 8.27 4.36 -14.93
C ALA A 172 9.25 3.86 -13.87
N LEU A 173 9.06 2.61 -13.47
CA LEU A 173 9.95 1.82 -12.61
C LEU A 173 10.44 0.60 -13.39
N ASP A 174 11.74 0.34 -13.35
CA ASP A 174 12.33 -0.98 -13.65
C ASP A 174 13.37 -1.28 -12.57
N LEU A 175 12.98 -2.09 -11.60
CA LEU A 175 13.72 -2.33 -10.36
C LEU A 175 13.97 -3.82 -10.18
N THR A 176 15.17 -4.16 -9.71
CA THR A 176 15.52 -5.49 -9.22
C THR A 176 15.71 -5.42 -7.71
N LEU A 177 14.97 -6.27 -7.00
CA LEU A 177 14.89 -6.33 -5.54
C LEU A 177 15.41 -7.70 -5.11
N VAL A 178 16.39 -7.72 -4.21
CA VAL A 178 16.98 -8.97 -3.69
C VAL A 178 16.74 -9.02 -2.20
N SER A 179 15.90 -9.95 -1.74
CA SER A 179 15.68 -10.12 -0.30
C SER A 179 16.99 -10.51 0.40
N ARG A 180 17.29 -9.82 1.50
CA ARG A 180 18.48 -10.06 2.33
C ARG A 180 18.19 -10.89 3.57
N LYS A 181 16.92 -11.15 3.85
CA LYS A 181 16.43 -11.95 4.96
C LYS A 181 15.43 -12.99 4.48
N ALA A 182 15.24 -14.02 5.30
CA ALA A 182 14.15 -14.98 5.11
C ALA A 182 12.78 -14.27 5.22
N PRO A 183 11.72 -14.82 4.61
CA PRO A 183 10.37 -14.29 4.77
C PRO A 183 9.97 -14.16 6.25
N ALA A 184 9.48 -12.99 6.62
CA ALA A 184 8.98 -12.73 7.95
C ALA A 184 7.50 -13.12 8.03
N LEU A 185 7.20 -14.27 8.63
CA LEU A 185 5.83 -14.72 8.85
C LEU A 185 5.19 -13.87 9.95
N GLN A 186 4.08 -13.20 9.65
CA GLN A 186 3.39 -12.30 10.56
C GLN A 186 2.41 -13.05 11.48
N GLY A 187 2.13 -12.50 12.66
CA GLY A 187 1.22 -13.13 13.63
C GLY A 187 1.69 -14.52 14.09
N ASP A 188 0.75 -15.46 14.24
CA ASP A 188 1.04 -16.83 14.63
C ASP A 188 1.45 -17.68 13.41
N GLN A 189 2.76 -17.74 13.14
CA GLN A 189 3.34 -18.52 12.05
C GLN A 189 2.74 -18.19 10.67
N GLY A 190 2.45 -16.91 10.44
CA GLY A 190 1.86 -16.41 9.20
C GLY A 190 0.35 -16.28 9.26
N LEU A 191 -0.34 -16.83 10.28
CA LEU A 191 -1.73 -16.49 10.55
C LEU A 191 -1.78 -15.15 11.28
N SER A 192 -2.19 -14.12 10.56
CA SER A 192 -2.35 -12.76 11.07
C SER A 192 -3.82 -12.46 11.32
N GLN A 193 -4.21 -12.44 12.59
CA GLN A 193 -5.55 -12.05 12.99
C GLN A 193 -5.72 -10.52 12.86
N LYS A 194 -6.95 -10.07 12.56
CA LYS A 194 -7.31 -8.66 12.29
C LYS A 194 -8.44 -8.15 13.18
N GLY A 195 -8.81 -8.94 14.18
CA GLY A 195 -10.04 -8.77 14.92
C GLY A 195 -10.25 -9.84 15.99
N SER A 196 -11.26 -9.64 16.83
CA SER A 196 -11.63 -10.60 17.89
C SER A 196 -12.33 -11.86 17.37
N THR A 197 -13.02 -11.76 16.24
CA THR A 197 -13.81 -12.85 15.66
C THR A 197 -12.88 -13.86 14.98
N LEU A 198 -13.09 -15.16 15.28
CA LEU A 198 -12.32 -16.23 14.64
C LEU A 198 -12.55 -16.22 13.12
N GLY A 199 -11.45 -16.31 12.37
CA GLY A 199 -11.46 -16.27 10.91
C GLY A 199 -11.43 -14.86 10.32
N ASN A 200 -11.46 -13.80 11.14
CA ASN A 200 -11.10 -12.44 10.73
C ASN A 200 -9.58 -12.34 10.72
N ALA A 201 -8.98 -13.07 9.78
CA ALA A 201 -7.54 -13.27 9.69
C ALA A 201 -7.12 -13.41 8.23
N SER A 202 -5.82 -13.31 8.00
CA SER A 202 -5.19 -13.56 6.71
C SER A 202 -3.91 -14.34 6.92
N PHE A 203 -3.51 -15.08 5.89
CA PHE A 203 -2.14 -15.55 5.82
C PHE A 203 -1.27 -14.42 5.30
N TYR A 204 -0.16 -14.16 5.99
CA TYR A 204 0.61 -12.94 5.79
C TYR A 204 2.09 -13.16 6.09
N TYR A 205 2.94 -12.79 5.13
CA TYR A 205 4.37 -12.62 5.35
C TYR A 205 4.91 -11.37 4.65
N SER A 206 6.11 -10.99 5.06
CA SER A 206 6.83 -9.87 4.47
C SER A 206 8.24 -10.25 4.04
N LEU A 207 8.73 -9.65 2.96
CA LEU A 207 10.16 -9.54 2.64
C LEU A 207 10.63 -8.16 3.09
N THR A 208 11.14 -8.10 4.33
CA THR A 208 11.28 -6.83 5.05
C THR A 208 12.47 -5.99 4.62
N ARG A 209 13.48 -6.60 4.00
CA ARG A 209 14.70 -5.91 3.55
C ARG A 209 15.16 -6.45 2.21
N MET A 210 14.62 -5.87 1.14
CA MET A 210 15.03 -6.17 -0.21
C MET A 210 16.00 -5.08 -0.68
N GLU A 211 17.25 -5.45 -0.98
CA GLU A 211 18.20 -4.52 -1.58
C GLU A 211 17.77 -4.25 -3.02
N THR A 212 17.58 -2.98 -3.35
CA THR A 212 16.95 -2.56 -4.59
C THR A 212 17.92 -1.76 -5.43
N ASN A 213 17.99 -2.09 -6.73
CA ASN A 213 18.69 -1.31 -7.72
C ASN A 213 17.88 -1.26 -9.02
N GLY A 214 18.11 -0.25 -9.85
CA GLY A 214 17.46 -0.16 -11.15
C GLY A 214 17.29 1.28 -11.59
N THR A 215 16.15 1.58 -12.19
CA THR A 215 15.87 2.89 -12.77
C THR A 215 14.48 3.41 -12.45
N VAL A 216 14.42 4.69 -12.12
CA VAL A 216 13.18 5.48 -12.08
C VAL A 216 13.22 6.47 -13.24
N ARG A 217 12.11 6.60 -13.97
CA ARG A 217 11.95 7.60 -15.04
C ARG A 217 10.84 8.57 -14.68
N ILE A 218 11.09 9.86 -14.91
CA ILE A 218 10.10 10.94 -14.82
C ILE A 218 10.25 11.81 -16.08
N GLY A 219 9.26 11.76 -16.98
CA GLY A 219 9.35 12.37 -18.31
C GLY A 219 10.51 11.77 -19.10
N ASP A 220 11.38 12.63 -19.62
CA ASP A 220 12.61 12.23 -20.33
C ASP A 220 13.80 11.94 -19.39
N ALA A 221 13.68 12.30 -18.11
CA ALA A 221 14.75 12.08 -17.14
C ALA A 221 14.73 10.66 -16.60
N GLN A 222 15.89 10.01 -16.58
CA GLN A 222 16.08 8.67 -16.03
C GLN A 222 17.15 8.71 -14.94
N TYR A 223 16.82 8.15 -13.79
CA TYR A 223 17.65 8.11 -12.59
C TYR A 223 18.04 6.65 -12.33
N ALA A 224 19.35 6.37 -12.33
CA ALA A 224 19.84 5.13 -11.75
C ALA A 224 19.71 5.23 -10.23
N VAL A 225 19.08 4.22 -9.63
CA VAL A 225 18.69 4.24 -8.21
C VAL A 225 19.21 3.03 -7.47
N THR A 226 19.46 3.22 -6.19
CA THR A 226 19.71 2.16 -5.20
C THR A 226 18.91 2.43 -3.94
N GLY A 227 18.60 1.41 -3.15
CA GLY A 227 17.93 1.61 -1.86
C GLY A 227 17.42 0.31 -1.28
N PHE A 228 16.36 0.41 -0.48
CA PHE A 228 15.68 -0.74 0.08
C PHE A 228 14.20 -0.70 -0.21
N SER A 229 13.66 -1.89 -0.47
CA SER A 229 12.24 -2.13 -0.63
C SER A 229 11.75 -3.11 0.42
N TRP A 230 10.44 -3.10 0.60
CA TRP A 230 9.65 -3.99 1.42
C TRP A 230 8.59 -4.63 0.51
N MET A 231 8.28 -5.90 0.73
CA MET A 231 7.13 -6.54 0.10
C MET A 231 6.26 -7.19 1.16
N ASP A 232 4.97 -6.92 1.11
CA ASP A 232 3.95 -7.68 1.82
C ASP A 232 3.16 -8.54 0.85
N HIS A 233 2.97 -9.80 1.23
CA HIS A 233 2.05 -10.69 0.55
C HIS A 233 1.06 -11.27 1.54
N GLU A 234 -0.21 -11.02 1.28
CA GLU A 234 -1.28 -11.36 2.20
C GLU A 234 -2.51 -11.81 1.45
N TRP A 235 -3.15 -12.87 1.94
CA TRP A 235 -4.36 -13.42 1.35
C TRP A 235 -5.30 -13.97 2.42
N GLY A 236 -6.58 -13.97 2.10
CA GLY A 236 -7.62 -14.44 2.99
C GLY A 236 -9.00 -14.17 2.45
N THR A 237 -10.01 -14.48 3.26
CA THR A 237 -11.39 -14.09 2.98
C THR A 237 -11.76 -13.14 4.11
N SER A 238 -11.25 -11.91 4.02
CA SER A 238 -11.30 -10.99 5.16
C SER A 238 -12.73 -10.62 5.51
N ALA A 239 -12.96 -10.53 6.81
CA ALA A 239 -13.84 -9.54 7.40
C ALA A 239 -12.99 -8.81 8.44
N LEU A 240 -12.69 -7.53 8.25
CA LEU A 240 -12.36 -6.65 9.37
C LEU A 240 -13.56 -6.66 10.34
N GLU A 241 -13.31 -6.45 11.63
CA GLU A 241 -14.40 -6.42 12.62
C GLU A 241 -15.49 -5.42 12.23
N ASP A 242 -16.73 -5.74 12.59
CA ASP A 242 -17.86 -4.83 12.42
C ASP A 242 -17.55 -3.47 13.06
N GLY A 243 -17.83 -2.40 12.31
CA GLY A 243 -17.57 -1.03 12.76
C GLY A 243 -16.11 -0.58 12.56
N ALA A 244 -15.25 -1.38 11.93
CA ALA A 244 -13.97 -0.89 11.42
C ALA A 244 -14.22 0.24 10.41
N VAL A 245 -13.45 1.33 10.56
CA VAL A 245 -13.52 2.50 9.67
C VAL A 245 -12.27 2.62 8.78
N GLY A 246 -11.19 1.93 9.12
CA GLY A 246 -9.93 1.92 8.38
C GLY A 246 -8.79 1.35 9.22
N TRP A 247 -7.58 1.37 8.67
CA TRP A 247 -6.37 0.94 9.35
C TRP A 247 -5.22 1.91 9.12
N ASP A 248 -4.23 1.86 10.01
CA ASP A 248 -2.92 2.48 9.84
C ASP A 248 -1.89 1.36 9.80
N TRP A 249 -1.05 1.35 8.78
CA TRP A 249 0.00 0.36 8.60
C TRP A 249 1.36 1.05 8.42
N PHE A 250 2.39 0.46 9.00
CA PHE A 250 3.75 0.98 9.04
C PHE A 250 4.71 -0.15 8.67
N SER A 251 5.59 0.10 7.71
CA SER A 251 6.84 -0.64 7.52
C SER A 251 8.00 0.29 7.80
N ILE A 252 8.88 -0.10 8.72
CA ILE A 252 10.03 0.70 9.13
C ILE A 252 11.28 -0.14 8.96
N GLN A 253 12.24 0.38 8.20
CA GLN A 253 13.56 -0.19 7.99
C GLN A 253 14.59 0.69 8.70
N LEU A 254 15.16 0.18 9.79
CA LEU A 254 16.16 0.87 10.60
C LEU A 254 17.56 0.64 10.02
N ASP A 255 18.45 1.61 10.21
CA ASP A 255 19.80 1.61 9.64
C ASP A 255 20.73 0.56 10.27
N ASP A 256 20.39 0.09 11.48
CA ASP A 256 21.10 -1.01 12.15
C ASP A 256 20.67 -2.40 11.62
N GLY A 257 19.84 -2.42 10.58
CA GLY A 257 19.40 -3.63 9.92
C GLY A 257 18.20 -4.29 10.60
N ARG A 258 17.56 -3.67 11.60
CA ARG A 258 16.26 -4.13 12.11
C ARG A 258 15.11 -3.58 11.28
N GLU A 259 13.96 -4.24 11.35
CA GLU A 259 12.73 -3.72 10.75
C GLU A 259 11.51 -3.94 11.63
N ILE A 260 10.52 -3.04 11.53
CA ILE A 260 9.27 -3.11 12.26
C ILE A 260 8.12 -3.10 11.27
N MET A 261 7.22 -4.07 11.36
CA MET A 261 5.88 -3.96 10.82
C MET A 261 4.93 -3.67 11.98
N TYR A 262 4.07 -2.68 11.81
CA TYR A 262 3.01 -2.38 12.78
C TYR A 262 1.74 -1.99 12.04
N ALA A 263 0.61 -2.52 12.49
CA ALA A 263 -0.69 -2.11 12.03
C ALA A 263 -1.67 -1.95 13.18
N GLN A 264 -2.62 -1.04 13.02
CA GLN A 264 -3.77 -0.90 13.90
C GLN A 264 -5.06 -0.74 13.10
N VAL A 265 -6.12 -1.41 13.53
CA VAL A 265 -7.47 -1.25 12.98
C VAL A 265 -8.23 -0.28 13.86
N ARG A 266 -8.85 0.72 13.22
CA ARG A 266 -9.64 1.74 13.89
C ARG A 266 -11.12 1.46 13.72
N THR A 267 -11.89 1.73 14.76
CA THR A 267 -13.34 1.94 14.69
C THR A 267 -13.63 3.44 14.75
N ALA A 268 -14.90 3.86 14.87
CA ALA A 268 -15.25 5.27 14.98
C ALA A 268 -14.76 5.94 16.28
N ASP A 269 -14.56 5.17 17.37
CA ASP A 269 -14.19 5.71 18.69
C ASP A 269 -12.92 5.09 19.32
N ALA A 270 -12.33 4.03 18.74
CA ALA A 270 -11.21 3.33 19.36
C ALA A 270 -10.30 2.61 18.35
N ILE A 271 -9.17 2.10 18.86
CA ILE A 271 -8.38 1.07 18.19
C ILE A 271 -8.95 -0.29 18.60
N SER A 272 -9.52 -1.04 17.65
CA SER A 272 -10.09 -2.36 17.92
C SER A 272 -9.06 -3.47 17.90
N TYR A 273 -7.99 -3.32 17.11
CA TYR A 273 -7.00 -4.36 16.94
C TYR A 273 -5.61 -3.77 16.64
N ARG A 274 -4.56 -4.49 17.04
CA ARG A 274 -3.15 -4.17 16.76
C ARG A 274 -2.41 -5.43 16.37
N LEU A 275 -1.50 -5.28 15.43
CA LEU A 275 -0.59 -6.31 14.95
C LEU A 275 0.80 -5.70 14.87
N GLY A 276 1.83 -6.47 15.19
CA GLY A 276 3.18 -6.02 14.85
C GLY A 276 4.25 -7.08 15.01
N SER A 277 5.37 -6.84 14.36
CA SER A 277 6.57 -7.66 14.48
C SER A 277 7.82 -6.79 14.41
N LEU A 278 8.84 -7.20 15.16
CA LEU A 278 10.20 -6.72 15.03
C LEU A 278 11.04 -7.84 14.40
N VAL A 279 11.62 -7.56 13.24
CA VAL A 279 12.60 -8.43 12.59
C VAL A 279 14.00 -7.93 12.98
N GLU A 280 14.72 -8.75 13.72
CA GLU A 280 16.07 -8.45 14.17
C GLU A 280 17.06 -8.47 13.00
N ALA A 281 18.25 -7.90 13.20
CA ALA A 281 19.27 -7.80 12.14
C ALA A 281 19.69 -9.17 11.57
N ASP A 282 19.62 -10.23 12.38
CA ASP A 282 19.90 -11.62 11.97
C ASP A 282 18.71 -12.33 11.31
N GLY A 283 17.55 -11.67 11.23
CA GLY A 283 16.30 -12.22 10.67
C GLY A 283 15.41 -12.91 11.69
N THR A 284 15.77 -12.98 12.97
CA THR A 284 14.89 -13.49 14.02
C THR A 284 13.68 -12.57 14.17
N ILE A 285 12.49 -13.16 14.31
CA ILE A 285 11.24 -12.41 14.40
C ILE A 285 10.74 -12.43 15.84
N ARG A 286 10.47 -11.25 16.38
CA ARG A 286 9.75 -11.05 17.64
C ARG A 286 8.38 -10.46 17.34
N ILE A 287 7.34 -11.23 17.61
CA ILE A 287 5.96 -10.77 17.54
C ILE A 287 5.69 -9.76 18.68
N LEU A 288 5.02 -8.65 18.35
CA LEU A 288 4.79 -7.51 19.24
C LEU A 288 3.39 -7.49 19.86
N ASP A 289 2.54 -8.47 19.55
CA ASP A 289 1.11 -8.52 19.94
C ASP A 289 0.87 -8.46 21.46
N GLN A 290 1.86 -8.86 22.26
CA GLN A 290 1.82 -8.81 23.73
C GLN A 290 2.57 -7.62 24.33
N ALA A 291 3.37 -6.91 23.52
CA ALA A 291 4.16 -5.77 23.98
C ALA A 291 3.33 -4.49 23.82
N PRO A 292 3.39 -3.54 24.78
CA PRO A 292 2.73 -2.26 24.62
C PRO A 292 3.46 -1.43 23.55
N VAL A 293 3.00 -1.50 22.31
CA VAL A 293 3.36 -0.53 21.27
C VAL A 293 2.41 0.65 21.38
N THR A 294 2.94 1.84 21.65
CA THR A 294 2.15 3.08 21.66
C THR A 294 2.47 3.89 20.42
N LEU A 295 1.42 4.39 19.77
CA LEU A 295 1.51 5.28 18.62
C LEU A 295 0.79 6.60 18.95
N GLU A 296 1.55 7.68 19.07
CA GLU A 296 1.03 9.02 19.31
C GLU A 296 1.10 9.85 18.01
N VAL A 297 -0.01 10.46 17.61
CA VAL A 297 -0.06 11.38 16.47
C VAL A 297 0.53 12.73 16.87
N LEU A 298 1.53 13.21 16.13
CA LEU A 298 2.26 14.45 16.42
C LEU A 298 1.83 15.64 15.57
N ASP A 299 1.32 15.40 14.36
CA ASP A 299 0.82 16.44 13.45
C ASP A 299 -0.26 15.84 12.53
N THR A 300 -1.00 16.70 11.83
CA THR A 300 -2.00 16.30 10.84
C THR A 300 -1.86 17.09 9.55
N TRP A 301 -2.31 16.50 8.44
CA TRP A 301 -2.38 17.15 7.14
C TRP A 301 -3.79 16.99 6.55
N ARG A 302 -4.34 18.10 6.07
CA ARG A 302 -5.63 18.09 5.36
C ARG A 302 -5.39 18.04 3.86
N SER A 303 -5.94 17.03 3.19
CA SER A 303 -5.90 16.95 1.73
C SER A 303 -6.74 18.08 1.12
N PRO A 304 -6.18 18.88 0.20
CA PRO A 304 -6.94 19.84 -0.57
C PRO A 304 -7.84 19.17 -1.63
N ARG A 305 -7.63 17.88 -1.94
CA ARG A 305 -8.38 17.13 -2.96
C ARG A 305 -9.61 16.44 -2.39
N SER A 306 -9.43 15.68 -1.32
CA SER A 306 -10.52 14.91 -0.70
C SER A 306 -11.17 15.61 0.49
N GLY A 307 -10.47 16.58 1.10
CA GLY A 307 -10.87 17.22 2.36
C GLY A 307 -10.54 16.39 3.61
N ALA A 308 -10.06 15.15 3.45
CA ALA A 308 -9.67 14.25 4.53
C ALA A 308 -8.55 14.84 5.39
N VAL A 309 -8.53 14.47 6.67
CA VAL A 309 -7.47 14.84 7.62
C VAL A 309 -6.72 13.58 8.00
N TYR A 310 -5.47 13.50 7.60
CA TYR A 310 -4.59 12.38 7.89
C TYR A 310 -3.63 12.74 9.02
N PRO A 311 -3.32 11.83 9.94
CA PRO A 311 -2.10 11.91 10.74
C PRO A 311 -0.88 12.10 9.83
N SER A 312 0.03 12.99 10.21
CA SER A 312 1.18 13.40 9.39
C SER A 312 2.43 13.55 10.25
N GLY A 313 2.70 12.52 11.06
CA GLY A 313 3.81 12.47 11.99
C GLY A 313 3.43 11.68 13.23
N TRP A 314 4.32 10.80 13.68
CA TRP A 314 4.03 9.88 14.77
C TRP A 314 5.21 9.73 15.72
N ARG A 315 4.92 9.47 17.00
CA ARG A 315 5.87 8.90 17.95
C ARG A 315 5.43 7.47 18.23
N MET A 316 6.27 6.51 17.84
CA MET A 316 6.11 5.10 18.15
C MET A 316 7.06 4.73 19.29
N THR A 317 6.55 4.15 20.37
CA THR A 317 7.35 3.73 21.52
C THR A 317 7.12 2.25 21.82
N LEU A 318 8.21 1.53 22.04
CA LEU A 318 8.25 0.15 22.49
C LEU A 318 9.02 0.11 23.83
N PRO A 319 8.34 0.36 24.97
CA PRO A 319 9.01 0.55 26.27
C PRO A 319 9.85 -0.65 26.71
N GLU A 320 9.41 -1.87 26.41
CA GLU A 320 10.15 -3.10 26.74
C GLU A 320 11.51 -3.20 26.03
N LEU A 321 11.67 -2.48 24.92
CA LEU A 321 12.91 -2.43 24.15
C LEU A 321 13.71 -1.15 24.41
N ASP A 322 13.20 -0.26 25.26
CA ASP A 322 13.68 1.11 25.44
C ASP A 322 13.88 1.83 24.10
N LEU A 323 12.92 1.64 23.18
CA LEU A 323 12.95 2.12 21.81
C LEU A 323 11.87 3.19 21.60
N GLU A 324 12.28 4.36 21.12
CA GLU A 324 11.40 5.44 20.70
C GLU A 324 11.76 5.90 19.29
N LEU A 325 10.77 5.99 18.41
CA LEU A 325 10.90 6.40 17.02
C LEU A 325 9.95 7.57 16.73
N THR A 326 10.48 8.65 16.19
CA THR A 326 9.72 9.71 15.52
C THR A 326 9.69 9.42 14.02
N ILE A 327 8.49 9.30 13.47
CA ILE A 327 8.22 8.94 12.09
C ILE A 327 7.61 10.17 11.41
N GLN A 328 8.20 10.62 10.30
CA GLN A 328 7.78 11.85 9.62
C GLN A 328 7.63 11.63 8.12
N PRO A 329 6.52 12.02 7.49
CA PRO A 329 6.39 11.98 6.03
C PRO A 329 7.47 12.80 5.34
N VAL A 330 8.11 12.22 4.31
CA VAL A 330 9.07 12.96 3.47
C VAL A 330 8.34 14.04 2.65
N LEU A 331 7.07 13.79 2.32
CA LEU A 331 6.13 14.74 1.76
C LEU A 331 4.80 14.62 2.52
N ARG A 332 4.15 15.75 2.81
CA ARG A 332 2.81 15.74 3.45
C ARG A 332 1.73 15.22 2.51
N ASP A 333 1.82 15.63 1.25
CA ASP A 333 0.88 15.24 0.21
C ASP A 333 1.33 13.95 -0.48
N GLN A 334 0.89 12.81 0.07
CA GLN A 334 1.07 11.46 -0.49
C GLN A 334 -0.27 10.71 -0.53
N GLU A 335 -1.39 11.44 -0.67
CA GLU A 335 -2.71 10.84 -0.86
C GLU A 335 -2.88 10.33 -2.29
N LEU A 336 -3.24 9.06 -2.45
CA LEU A 336 -3.68 8.45 -3.71
C LEU A 336 -5.15 8.82 -3.97
N PRO A 337 -5.43 9.67 -4.97
CA PRO A 337 -6.80 10.06 -5.31
C PRO A 337 -7.41 9.04 -6.29
N VAL A 338 -7.35 7.75 -5.97
CA VAL A 338 -7.82 6.63 -6.81
C VAL A 338 -9.21 6.17 -6.37
N THR A 339 -9.73 5.05 -6.92
CA THR A 339 -11.10 4.58 -6.64
C THR A 339 -11.33 4.35 -5.15
N ILE A 340 -10.35 3.78 -4.45
CA ILE A 340 -10.29 3.76 -2.98
C ILE A 340 -9.25 4.80 -2.57
N ILE A 341 -9.58 5.72 -1.67
CA ILE A 341 -8.65 6.79 -1.30
C ILE A 341 -7.75 6.31 -0.14
N TYR A 342 -6.44 6.37 -0.38
CA TYR A 342 -5.40 6.03 0.58
C TYR A 342 -4.50 7.24 0.81
N TRP A 343 -3.82 7.29 1.95
CA TRP A 343 -2.56 7.99 2.06
C TRP A 343 -1.44 6.96 2.13
N GLU A 344 -0.50 7.00 1.19
CA GLU A 344 0.57 6.00 1.02
C GLU A 344 1.90 6.71 0.85
N GLY A 345 2.62 6.88 1.95
CA GLY A 345 3.73 7.81 1.98
C GLY A 345 5.01 7.24 2.52
N ALA A 346 6.11 7.55 1.82
CA ALA A 346 7.44 7.40 2.35
C ALA A 346 7.62 8.28 3.59
N VAL A 347 8.33 7.74 4.58
CA VAL A 347 8.62 8.39 5.85
C VAL A 347 10.10 8.29 6.19
N ASP A 348 10.64 9.35 6.78
CA ASP A 348 11.92 9.31 7.49
C ASP A 348 11.66 8.92 8.96
N VAL A 349 12.59 8.16 9.52
CA VAL A 349 12.55 7.70 10.91
C VAL A 349 13.79 8.17 11.66
N ARG A 350 13.58 8.79 12.82
CA ARG A 350 14.64 9.15 13.76
C ARG A 350 14.24 8.70 15.15
N GLY A 351 15.16 8.17 15.91
CA GLY A 351 14.82 7.66 17.23
C GLY A 351 16.03 7.40 18.09
N SER A 352 15.81 6.67 19.17
CA SER A 352 16.87 6.10 19.95
C SER A 352 16.47 4.80 20.63
N GLN A 353 17.47 3.97 20.92
CA GLN A 353 17.31 2.80 21.78
C GLN A 353 18.33 2.87 22.92
N GLY A 354 17.90 2.81 24.19
CA GLY A 354 18.87 2.93 25.30
C GLY A 354 19.61 4.27 25.31
N GLY A 355 18.99 5.32 24.75
CA GLY A 355 19.62 6.62 24.49
C GLY A 355 20.63 6.65 23.33
N GLN A 356 20.87 5.54 22.63
CA GLN A 356 21.71 5.52 21.43
C GLN A 356 20.90 5.95 20.21
N PRO A 357 21.39 6.88 19.38
CA PRO A 357 20.64 7.38 18.23
C PRO A 357 20.41 6.28 17.21
N LEU A 358 19.21 6.29 16.62
CA LEU A 358 18.81 5.39 15.55
C LEU A 358 18.16 6.20 14.44
N SER A 359 18.30 5.74 13.21
CA SER A 359 17.69 6.33 12.03
C SER A 359 17.20 5.23 11.11
N GLY A 360 16.36 5.60 10.16
CA GLY A 360 15.81 4.68 9.18
C GLY A 360 14.84 5.37 8.24
N ARG A 361 14.21 4.58 7.41
CA ARG A 361 13.15 5.00 6.50
C ARG A 361 12.03 3.99 6.50
N GLY A 362 10.89 4.35 5.95
CA GLY A 362 9.75 3.45 5.92
C GLY A 362 8.67 3.88 4.93
N TYR A 363 7.53 3.21 5.05
CA TYR A 363 6.29 3.58 4.40
C TYR A 363 5.14 3.49 5.39
N VAL A 364 4.15 4.35 5.20
CA VAL A 364 2.92 4.36 5.99
C VAL A 364 1.72 4.38 5.06
N GLU A 365 0.78 3.48 5.30
CA GLU A 365 -0.52 3.42 4.64
C GLU A 365 -1.61 3.82 5.65
N LEU A 366 -2.49 4.74 5.25
CA LEU A 366 -3.63 5.19 6.03
C LEU A 366 -4.90 5.09 5.18
N THR A 367 -5.89 4.36 5.66
CA THR A 367 -7.19 4.18 4.96
C THR A 367 -8.34 4.73 5.79
N GLY A 368 -9.51 4.98 5.20
CA GLY A 368 -10.70 5.33 6.00
C GLY A 368 -10.77 6.76 6.55
N TYR A 369 -9.82 7.63 6.18
CA TYR A 369 -9.85 9.06 6.54
C TYR A 369 -10.62 9.92 5.53
N ALA A 370 -10.87 9.40 4.33
CA ALA A 370 -11.62 10.05 3.27
C ALA A 370 -12.97 9.35 3.07
N GLY A 371 -14.08 10.08 3.17
CA GLY A 371 -15.43 9.52 3.01
C GLY A 371 -16.52 10.36 3.67
N ASP A 372 -17.78 10.06 3.38
CA ASP A 372 -18.95 10.80 3.88
C ASP A 372 -19.24 10.56 5.37
N ASP A 373 -18.71 9.47 5.94
CA ASP A 373 -18.83 9.16 7.37
C ASP A 373 -17.92 10.02 8.26
N CYS A 374 -16.89 10.66 7.70
CA CYS A 374 -16.00 11.60 8.40
C CYS A 374 -16.44 13.07 8.30
N ARG A 375 -17.71 13.37 7.94
CA ARG A 375 -18.22 14.75 7.88
C ARG A 375 -18.61 15.31 9.26
N SER A 376 -18.67 14.50 10.31
CA SER A 376 -18.86 15.00 11.68
C SER A 376 -17.50 15.26 12.36
N VAL A 377 -17.28 16.55 12.60
CA VAL A 377 -16.18 17.32 13.22
C VAL A 377 -15.39 16.71 14.43
N ASP A 378 -15.54 15.44 14.83
CA ASP A 378 -14.93 14.90 16.05
C ASP A 378 -14.18 13.56 15.93
N CYS A 379 -13.71 13.18 14.73
CA CYS A 379 -12.71 12.10 14.61
C CYS A 379 -11.34 12.61 15.09
N ARG A 380 -11.09 12.57 16.41
CA ARG A 380 -9.77 12.82 17.00
C ARG A 380 -9.02 11.49 17.10
N TRP A 381 -8.10 11.26 16.18
CA TRP A 381 -7.20 10.11 16.17
C TRP A 381 -5.78 10.52 16.51
#